data_AF-A0A2H5R733-F1
#
_entry.id   AF-A0A2H5R733-F1
#
_cell.length_a   1.000
_cell.length_b   1.000
_cell.length_c   1.000
_cell.angle_alpha   90.00
_cell.angle_beta   90.00
_cell.angle_gamma   90.00
#
_symmetry.space_group_name_H-M   'P 1'
#
loop_
_entity.id
_entity.type
_entity.pdbx_description
1 polymer ?
#
loop_
_entity_poly.entity_id
_entity_poly.type
_entity_poly.pdbx_seq_one_letter_code
_entity_poly.pdbx_strand_id
1 'polypeptide(L)'
;MMNLTTKLFLILLLLPFFNDNSLVTGQVKDIGSKQNGNTRYLAGLLTLLLSLIICFCCCRHRKYTIIGNNIIPVRSSPVNTYTMDTRANASSNLSQSNQPHHFSQPIQPPPPYTVINITSRSGPSPAEIREAAEKFTSDNPPKDDLPTLEQIANIRTLGGVKAWQFTSQENSYRSKIVSVTNDGKNIKFLKNLDCNIQTNYPYFVPIIEGDNNLNNLKDVRILHYFEITIIENNDPYNADIAIGLTTKPYPEFRLPGLNLYSVGYHSVNGKKYNDNDIGIDYGPNWTEVGITIGCGYDSNNGNVFFTKNGQFLGNAFTNLKHIWFPTIGAKGLCTIEINFGDNEFLYKDARGYNPSGLNANSNQ
;
A
#
# COMPACT_ATOMS: atom_id res chain seq x y z
N MET A 1 10.59 -32.00 -22.16
CA MET A 1 11.54 -32.46 -21.12
C MET A 1 11.41 -31.55 -19.92
N MET A 2 11.00 -32.04 -18.74
CA MET A 2 10.90 -31.22 -17.52
C MET A 2 12.30 -30.90 -16.94
N ASN A 3 12.50 -29.66 -16.50
CA ASN A 3 13.71 -29.16 -15.85
C ASN A 3 13.96 -29.90 -14.52
N LEU A 4 15.23 -30.10 -14.19
CA LEU A 4 15.75 -30.73 -12.97
C LEU A 4 15.13 -30.15 -11.68
N THR A 5 14.82 -28.85 -11.64
CA THR A 5 14.13 -28.22 -10.49
C THR A 5 12.68 -28.70 -10.32
N THR A 6 11.95 -28.91 -11.42
CA THR A 6 10.59 -29.45 -11.42
C THR A 6 10.58 -30.93 -11.03
N LYS A 7 11.62 -31.69 -11.40
CA LYS A 7 11.81 -33.07 -10.95
C LYS A 7 12.12 -33.15 -9.46
N LEU A 8 12.97 -32.27 -8.94
CA LEU A 8 13.32 -32.24 -7.51
C LEU A 8 12.10 -31.89 -6.64
N PHE A 9 11.26 -30.96 -7.10
CA PHE A 9 10.03 -30.58 -6.42
C PHE A 9 8.98 -31.71 -6.42
N LEU A 10 8.88 -32.48 -7.52
CA LEU A 10 8.04 -33.67 -7.58
C LEU A 10 8.56 -34.80 -6.66
N ILE A 11 9.88 -34.96 -6.55
CA ILE A 11 10.51 -35.96 -5.68
C ILE A 11 10.28 -35.61 -4.20
N LEU A 12 10.41 -34.34 -3.82
CA LEU A 12 10.14 -33.86 -2.45
C LEU A 12 8.66 -33.99 -2.04
N LEU A 13 7.72 -33.86 -2.98
CA LEU A 13 6.29 -34.10 -2.77
C LEU A 13 5.95 -35.60 -2.60
N LEU A 14 6.81 -36.50 -3.06
CA LEU A 14 6.61 -37.96 -3.01
C LEU A 14 7.39 -38.65 -1.87
N LEU A 15 8.26 -37.94 -1.14
CA LEU A 15 8.97 -38.47 0.03
C LEU A 15 8.08 -39.10 1.12
N PRO A 16 6.85 -38.64 1.40
CA PRO A 16 5.99 -39.33 2.37
C PRO A 16 5.37 -40.64 1.85
N PHE A 17 5.59 -41.03 0.59
CA PHE A 17 5.05 -42.27 0.00
C PHE A 17 6.06 -43.42 -0.12
N PHE A 18 7.34 -43.21 0.19
CA PHE A 18 8.40 -44.21 -0.02
C PHE A 18 9.07 -44.75 1.25
N ASN A 19 8.55 -44.43 2.44
CA ASN A 19 9.16 -44.92 3.67
C ASN A 19 8.31 -45.99 4.35
N ASP A 20 8.32 -47.19 3.78
CA ASP A 20 7.97 -48.42 4.48
C ASP A 20 8.87 -49.55 3.97
N ASN A 21 9.97 -49.82 4.69
CA ASN A 21 10.34 -51.18 5.15
C ASN A 21 11.73 -51.24 5.82
N SER A 22 11.74 -51.73 7.07
CA SER A 22 12.75 -52.49 7.84
C SER A 22 12.95 -51.90 9.24
N LEU A 23 12.96 -52.61 10.38
CA LEU A 23 12.76 -54.02 10.74
C LEU A 23 12.49 -54.10 12.28
N VAL A 24 11.38 -54.74 12.67
CA VAL A 24 11.13 -55.66 13.81
C VAL A 24 11.77 -55.43 15.22
N THR A 25 10.92 -55.28 16.25
CA THR A 25 10.66 -56.28 17.35
C THR A 25 9.72 -55.69 18.42
N GLY A 26 8.78 -56.49 18.94
CA GLY A 26 8.05 -56.20 20.18
C GLY A 26 6.54 -56.34 20.09
N GLN A 27 6.02 -57.49 20.52
CA GLN A 27 4.61 -57.87 20.45
C GLN A 27 3.71 -57.07 21.41
N VAL A 28 2.52 -56.66 20.94
CA VAL A 28 1.24 -56.74 21.69
C VAL A 28 0.10 -56.91 20.68
N LYS A 29 -0.69 -57.98 20.84
CA LYS A 29 -2.00 -58.16 20.19
C LYS A 29 -2.99 -57.17 20.81
N ASP A 30 -3.77 -56.45 20.01
CA ASP A 30 -5.23 -56.42 20.20
C ASP A 30 -6.00 -55.70 19.08
N ILE A 31 -7.24 -56.15 18.95
CA ILE A 31 -8.23 -55.99 17.89
C ILE A 31 -8.87 -54.59 17.93
N GLY A 32 -8.88 -53.84 16.81
CA GLY A 32 -9.66 -52.59 16.75
C GLY A 32 -9.50 -51.68 15.52
N SER A 33 -10.58 -51.58 14.73
CA SER A 33 -10.93 -50.48 13.82
C SER A 33 -10.23 -50.37 12.44
N LYS A 34 -10.93 -50.85 11.41
CA LYS A 34 -10.68 -50.57 9.98
C LYS A 34 -11.10 -49.14 9.55
N GLN A 35 -11.20 -48.19 10.49
CA GLN A 35 -11.71 -46.83 10.26
C GLN A 35 -10.63 -45.74 10.20
N ASN A 36 -9.36 -46.04 10.54
CA ASN A 36 -8.30 -45.03 10.64
C ASN A 36 -7.53 -44.74 9.33
N GLY A 37 -7.70 -45.55 8.29
CA GLY A 37 -7.03 -45.34 7.00
C GLY A 37 -7.68 -44.22 6.19
N ASN A 38 -8.99 -44.34 5.94
CA ASN A 38 -9.72 -43.41 5.06
C ASN A 38 -9.76 -41.97 5.60
N THR A 39 -9.87 -41.78 6.91
CA THR A 39 -9.83 -40.46 7.56
C THR A 39 -8.49 -39.76 7.41
N ARG A 40 -7.36 -40.50 7.44
CA ARG A 40 -6.03 -39.93 7.23
C ARG A 40 -5.79 -39.55 5.76
N TYR A 41 -6.29 -40.34 4.81
CA TYR A 41 -6.25 -39.99 3.39
C TYR A 41 -7.11 -38.76 3.08
N LEU A 42 -8.32 -38.67 3.64
CA LEU A 42 -9.20 -37.51 3.50
C LEU A 42 -8.58 -36.23 4.10
N ALA A 43 -7.96 -36.34 5.28
CA ALA A 43 -7.25 -35.21 5.90
C ALA A 43 -6.07 -34.74 5.04
N GLY A 44 -5.27 -35.66 4.49
CA GLY A 44 -4.18 -35.34 3.58
C GLY A 44 -4.66 -34.65 2.30
N LEU A 45 -5.75 -35.13 1.70
CA LEU A 45 -6.34 -34.54 0.50
C LEU A 45 -6.87 -33.12 0.76
N LEU A 46 -7.50 -32.90 1.92
CA LEU A 46 -8.03 -31.60 2.33
C LEU A 46 -6.91 -30.59 2.57
N THR A 47 -5.80 -31.00 3.20
CA THR A 47 -4.62 -30.15 3.39
C THR A 47 -3.96 -29.77 2.07
N LEU A 48 -3.89 -30.70 1.10
CA LEU A 48 -3.37 -30.43 -0.23
C LEU A 48 -4.27 -29.43 -0.99
N LEU A 49 -5.59 -29.61 -0.93
CA LEU A 49 -6.57 -28.70 -1.51
C LEU A 49 -6.49 -27.29 -0.89
N LEU A 50 -6.38 -27.17 0.44
CA LEU A 50 -6.18 -25.88 1.10
C LEU A 50 -4.87 -25.23 0.66
N SER A 51 -3.78 -25.99 0.57
CA SER A 51 -2.48 -25.46 0.14
C SER A 51 -2.51 -24.97 -1.32
N LEU A 52 -3.22 -25.67 -2.20
CA LEU A 52 -3.41 -25.29 -3.60
C LEU A 52 -4.30 -24.06 -3.74
N ILE A 53 -5.36 -23.94 -2.93
CA ILE A 53 -6.23 -22.75 -2.89
C ILE A 53 -5.46 -21.54 -2.36
N ILE A 54 -4.68 -21.68 -1.28
CA ILE A 54 -3.82 -20.61 -0.75
C ILE A 54 -2.79 -20.21 -1.81
N CYS A 55 -2.15 -21.18 -2.48
CA CYS A 55 -1.20 -20.91 -3.56
C CYS A 55 -1.86 -20.18 -4.74
N PHE A 56 -3.06 -20.59 -5.17
CA PHE A 56 -3.83 -19.92 -6.22
C PHE A 56 -4.28 -18.51 -5.81
N CYS A 57 -4.72 -18.31 -4.58
CA CYS A 57 -5.08 -17.01 -4.02
C CYS A 57 -3.85 -16.09 -3.92
N CYS A 58 -2.70 -16.59 -3.49
CA CYS A 58 -1.44 -15.84 -3.44
C CYS A 58 -0.87 -15.54 -4.84
N CYS A 59 -1.16 -16.36 -5.85
CA CYS A 59 -0.66 -16.18 -7.22
C CYS A 59 -1.56 -15.30 -8.11
N ARG A 60 -2.78 -14.96 -7.68
CA ARG A 60 -3.78 -14.25 -8.49
C ARG A 60 -3.41 -12.79 -8.84
N HIS A 61 -2.32 -12.24 -8.28
CA HIS A 61 -1.88 -10.87 -8.56
C HIS A 61 -0.55 -10.73 -9.34
N ARG A 62 0.02 -11.81 -9.88
CA ARG A 62 1.15 -11.68 -10.82
C ARG A 62 0.63 -11.54 -12.25
N LYS A 63 0.80 -10.37 -12.86
CA LYS A 63 0.58 -10.16 -14.30
C LYS A 63 1.68 -10.89 -15.07
N TYR A 64 1.28 -11.83 -15.93
CA TYR A 64 2.15 -12.49 -16.91
C TYR A 64 1.66 -12.09 -18.30
N THR A 65 2.60 -11.85 -19.22
CA THR A 65 2.29 -11.68 -20.64
C THR A 65 2.70 -12.94 -21.38
N ILE A 66 1.83 -13.45 -22.25
CA ILE A 66 2.12 -14.59 -23.12
C ILE A 66 2.61 -14.02 -24.46
N ILE A 67 3.84 -14.33 -24.85
CA ILE A 67 4.39 -14.02 -26.17
C ILE A 67 4.78 -15.35 -26.83
N GLY A 68 4.02 -15.78 -27.83
CA GLY A 68 4.17 -17.11 -28.43
C GLY A 68 3.96 -18.23 -27.40
N ASN A 69 4.88 -19.20 -27.33
CA ASN A 69 4.81 -20.32 -26.39
C ASN A 69 5.48 -20.04 -25.02
N ASN A 70 5.87 -18.79 -24.73
CA ASN A 70 6.59 -18.44 -23.50
C ASN A 70 5.72 -17.58 -22.57
N ILE A 71 5.71 -17.93 -21.28
CA ILE A 71 5.10 -17.14 -20.20
C ILE A 71 6.18 -16.23 -19.60
N ILE A 72 6.02 -14.92 -19.74
CA ILE A 72 7.01 -13.94 -19.28
C ILE A 72 6.42 -13.15 -18.09
N PRO A 73 7.07 -13.16 -16.91
CA PRO A 73 6.70 -12.26 -15.82
C PRO A 73 6.98 -10.81 -16.23
N VAL A 74 6.01 -9.91 -16.04
CA VAL A 74 6.20 -8.48 -16.32
C VAL A 74 7.22 -7.91 -15.31
N ARG A 75 8.46 -7.65 -15.76
CA ARG A 75 9.51 -7.03 -14.94
C ARG A 75 9.86 -5.61 -15.43
N SER A 76 9.82 -4.72 -14.44
CA SER A 76 10.55 -3.44 -14.23
C SER A 76 10.29 -2.22 -15.12
N SER A 77 9.80 -1.16 -14.48
CA SER A 77 10.34 0.20 -14.65
C SER A 77 11.27 0.55 -13.47
N PRO A 78 12.36 1.31 -13.68
CA PRO A 78 13.14 1.88 -12.60
C PRO A 78 12.34 3.01 -11.92
N VAL A 79 12.79 3.42 -10.73
CA VAL A 79 12.50 4.65 -9.96
C VAL A 79 11.40 5.57 -10.54
N ASN A 80 10.45 6.04 -9.70
CA ASN A 80 9.45 7.08 -10.03
C ASN A 80 10.12 8.43 -10.38
N THR A 81 10.82 8.49 -11.50
CA THR A 81 11.53 9.63 -12.09
C THR A 81 11.32 9.57 -13.60
N TYR A 82 10.84 10.67 -14.22
CA TYR A 82 10.76 10.79 -15.67
C TYR A 82 11.52 12.02 -16.15
N THR A 83 12.35 11.84 -17.18
CA THR A 83 12.68 12.88 -18.17
C THR A 83 11.69 12.81 -19.32
N MET A 84 11.12 13.95 -19.71
CA MET A 84 10.43 14.06 -21.00
C MET A 84 11.40 14.54 -22.08
N ASP A 85 11.17 14.13 -23.32
CA ASP A 85 11.89 14.59 -24.51
C ASP A 85 10.92 15.47 -25.33
N THR A 86 11.19 16.76 -25.42
CA THR A 86 10.34 17.74 -26.11
C THR A 86 10.48 17.72 -27.64
N ARG A 87 11.27 16.81 -28.21
CA ARG A 87 11.57 16.83 -29.66
C ARG A 87 10.52 16.23 -30.60
N ALA A 88 9.40 15.70 -30.11
CA ALA A 88 8.38 15.11 -30.99
C ALA A 88 7.35 16.10 -31.57
N ASN A 89 7.33 17.38 -31.19
CA ASN A 89 6.33 18.35 -31.66
C ASN A 89 6.90 19.53 -32.47
N ALA A 90 8.02 19.31 -33.17
CA ALA A 90 8.62 20.31 -34.05
C ALA A 90 8.69 19.83 -35.52
N SER A 91 7.62 19.24 -36.05
CA SER A 91 7.43 19.12 -37.50
C SER A 91 6.07 18.52 -37.89
N SER A 92 5.06 19.36 -38.09
CA SER A 92 4.13 19.21 -39.22
C SER A 92 3.28 20.47 -39.41
N ASN A 93 3.37 21.00 -40.62
CA ASN A 93 2.79 22.21 -41.20
C ASN A 93 1.33 22.56 -40.85
N LEU A 94 1.10 23.88 -40.90
CA LEU A 94 -0.17 24.56 -41.12
C LEU A 94 -1.04 23.85 -42.17
N SER A 95 -2.27 23.52 -41.76
CA SER A 95 -3.46 23.71 -42.59
C SER A 95 -4.69 23.88 -41.70
N GLN A 96 -5.44 24.94 -41.98
CA GLN A 96 -6.66 25.33 -41.29
C GLN A 96 -7.75 24.26 -41.48
N SER A 97 -8.39 23.85 -40.39
CA SER A 97 -9.79 23.42 -40.42
C SER A 97 -10.50 23.91 -39.18
N ASN A 98 -11.38 24.89 -39.37
CA ASN A 98 -12.31 25.41 -38.38
C ASN A 98 -13.22 24.29 -37.86
N GLN A 99 -13.16 24.00 -36.56
CA GLN A 99 -14.25 23.45 -35.76
C GLN A 99 -14.16 24.04 -34.35
N PRO A 100 -15.28 24.46 -33.73
CA PRO A 100 -15.26 25.16 -32.45
C PRO A 100 -14.78 24.24 -31.33
N HIS A 101 -13.79 24.71 -30.57
CA HIS A 101 -13.29 24.06 -29.37
C HIS A 101 -14.44 23.84 -28.37
N HIS A 102 -14.73 22.58 -28.10
CA HIS A 102 -15.58 22.19 -26.99
C HIS A 102 -14.84 22.56 -25.70
N PHE A 103 -15.34 23.57 -24.98
CA PHE A 103 -14.90 23.88 -23.61
C PHE A 103 -14.87 22.57 -22.81
N SER A 104 -13.68 22.14 -22.39
CA SER A 104 -13.53 21.03 -21.46
C SER A 104 -14.25 21.40 -20.17
N GLN A 105 -15.33 20.69 -19.88
CA GLN A 105 -16.04 20.86 -18.62
C GLN A 105 -15.13 20.53 -17.44
N PRO A 106 -15.37 21.12 -16.26
CA PRO A 106 -14.68 20.74 -15.03
C PRO A 106 -14.81 19.22 -14.84
N ILE A 107 -13.69 18.54 -14.54
CA ILE A 107 -13.68 17.13 -14.17
C ILE A 107 -14.64 16.97 -13.00
N GLN A 108 -15.83 16.42 -13.24
CA GLN A 108 -16.76 16.12 -12.15
C GLN A 108 -16.10 15.07 -11.25
N PRO A 109 -16.05 15.29 -9.93
CA PRO A 109 -15.58 14.26 -9.02
C PRO A 109 -16.47 13.01 -9.18
N PRO A 110 -15.93 11.80 -8.93
CA PRO A 110 -16.78 10.61 -8.86
C PRO A 110 -17.94 10.90 -7.90
N PRO A 111 -19.16 10.44 -8.20
CA PRO A 111 -20.32 10.77 -7.40
C PRO A 111 -20.04 10.41 -5.94
N PRO A 112 -20.42 11.26 -4.96
CA PRO A 112 -20.27 10.93 -3.55
C PRO A 112 -21.01 9.60 -3.36
N TYR A 113 -20.29 8.54 -2.99
CA TYR A 113 -20.94 7.29 -2.67
C TYR A 113 -21.92 7.60 -1.56
N THR A 114 -23.21 7.48 -1.90
CA THR A 114 -24.31 7.51 -0.97
C THR A 114 -23.93 6.51 0.10
N VAL A 115 -23.68 7.04 1.30
CA VAL A 115 -23.53 6.27 2.54
C VAL A 115 -24.43 5.05 2.41
N ILE A 116 -23.81 3.86 2.46
CA ILE A 116 -24.51 2.57 2.52
C ILE A 116 -25.82 2.81 3.26
N ASN A 117 -26.97 2.70 2.57
CA ASN A 117 -28.27 3.07 3.11
C ASN A 117 -28.39 2.46 4.51
N ILE A 118 -28.23 3.28 5.56
CA ILE A 118 -28.23 2.84 6.95
C ILE A 118 -29.69 2.62 7.32
N THR A 119 -30.28 1.55 6.80
CA THR A 119 -31.65 1.12 7.11
C THR A 119 -31.64 -0.03 8.12
N SER A 120 -30.49 -0.64 8.39
CA SER A 120 -30.30 -1.69 9.41
C SER A 120 -29.83 -1.11 10.74
N ARG A 121 -30.47 -1.53 11.85
CA ARG A 121 -30.07 -1.17 13.23
C ARG A 121 -28.63 -1.59 13.57
N SER A 122 -28.11 -2.59 12.87
CA SER A 122 -26.70 -2.98 12.83
C SER A 122 -26.13 -2.43 11.53
N GLY A 123 -25.11 -1.57 11.56
CA GLY A 123 -24.45 -1.08 10.34
C GLY A 123 -23.94 -2.20 9.41
N PRO A 124 -23.34 -1.88 8.25
CA PRO A 124 -22.87 -2.88 7.30
C PRO A 124 -21.90 -3.87 7.95
N SER A 125 -22.05 -5.14 7.59
CA SER A 125 -21.13 -6.21 7.98
C SER A 125 -19.75 -6.00 7.35
N PRO A 126 -18.68 -6.58 7.92
CA PRO A 126 -17.34 -6.53 7.32
C PRO A 126 -17.30 -7.07 5.88
N ALA A 127 -18.13 -8.07 5.56
CA ALA A 127 -18.21 -8.64 4.22
C ALA A 127 -18.80 -7.64 3.20
N GLU A 128 -19.87 -6.93 3.58
CA GLU A 128 -20.47 -5.88 2.73
C GLU A 128 -19.51 -4.71 2.51
N ILE A 129 -18.76 -4.32 3.55
CA ILE A 129 -17.72 -3.28 3.43
C ILE A 129 -16.64 -3.72 2.45
N ARG A 130 -16.18 -4.97 2.52
CA ARG A 130 -15.18 -5.53 1.61
C ARG A 130 -15.69 -5.58 0.17
N GLU A 131 -16.89 -6.11 -0.05
CA GLU A 131 -17.50 -6.18 -1.38
C GLU A 131 -17.66 -4.78 -2.00
N ALA A 132 -18.09 -3.80 -1.19
CA ALA A 132 -18.18 -2.42 -1.64
C ALA A 132 -16.81 -1.82 -2.00
N ALA A 133 -15.75 -2.15 -1.26
CA ALA A 133 -14.39 -1.70 -1.54
C ALA A 133 -13.80 -2.34 -2.81
N GLU A 134 -14.04 -3.64 -3.01
CA GLU A 134 -13.65 -4.37 -4.22
C GLU A 134 -14.37 -3.78 -5.44
N LYS A 135 -15.68 -3.54 -5.34
CA LYS A 135 -16.46 -2.88 -6.39
C LYS A 135 -15.95 -1.47 -6.68
N PHE A 136 -15.70 -0.67 -5.64
CA PHE A 136 -15.12 0.67 -5.80
C PHE A 136 -13.82 0.62 -6.62
N THR A 137 -12.93 -0.32 -6.29
CA THR A 137 -11.63 -0.44 -6.96
C THR A 137 -11.76 -0.94 -8.39
N SER A 138 -12.70 -1.84 -8.64
CA SER A 138 -13.02 -2.30 -9.99
C SER A 138 -13.55 -1.16 -10.88
N ASP A 139 -14.44 -0.33 -10.33
CA ASP A 139 -15.04 0.80 -11.06
C ASP A 139 -14.06 1.98 -11.20
N ASN A 140 -13.09 2.08 -10.28
CA ASN A 140 -12.14 3.18 -10.19
C ASN A 140 -10.70 2.64 -10.02
N PRO A 141 -10.09 2.07 -11.07
CA PRO A 141 -8.73 1.56 -10.98
C PRO A 141 -7.72 2.68 -10.66
N PRO A 142 -6.58 2.37 -10.02
CA PRO A 142 -5.52 3.33 -9.76
C PRO A 142 -5.09 4.09 -11.01
N LYS A 143 -4.85 5.39 -10.84
CA LYS A 143 -4.28 6.25 -11.88
C LYS A 143 -2.81 6.48 -11.57
N ASP A 144 -1.97 6.25 -12.57
CA ASP A 144 -0.53 6.47 -12.47
C ASP A 144 -0.14 7.91 -12.88
N ASP A 145 -0.95 8.89 -12.48
CA ASP A 145 -0.75 10.30 -12.81
C ASP A 145 0.21 10.96 -11.79
N LEU A 146 1.32 11.50 -12.29
CA LEU A 146 2.23 12.33 -11.49
C LEU A 146 1.78 13.81 -11.53
N PRO A 147 2.27 14.64 -10.58
CA PRO A 147 1.95 16.06 -10.58
C PRO A 147 2.36 16.77 -11.87
N THR A 148 1.55 17.73 -12.32
CA THR A 148 1.83 18.55 -13.51
C THR A 148 3.02 19.48 -13.29
N LEU A 149 3.61 20.03 -14.36
CA LEU A 149 4.71 21.00 -14.24
C LEU A 149 4.33 22.24 -13.42
N GLU A 150 3.08 22.70 -13.55
CA GLU A 150 2.54 23.79 -12.73
C GLU A 150 2.49 23.41 -11.25
N GLN A 151 2.01 22.21 -10.93
CA GLN A 151 1.99 21.70 -9.55
C GLN A 151 3.42 21.55 -9.00
N ILE A 152 4.37 21.07 -9.80
CA ILE A 152 5.79 20.96 -9.43
C ILE A 152 6.38 22.35 -9.14
N ALA A 153 6.08 23.35 -9.97
CA ALA A 153 6.52 24.73 -9.75
C ALA A 153 5.91 25.32 -8.45
N ASN A 154 4.64 25.03 -8.18
CA ASN A 154 3.97 25.45 -6.94
C ASN A 154 4.60 24.78 -5.71
N ILE A 155 4.91 23.49 -5.76
CA ILE A 155 5.59 22.76 -4.68
C ILE A 155 6.94 23.41 -4.35
N ARG A 156 7.73 23.77 -5.37
CA ARG A 156 9.02 24.46 -5.17
C ARG A 156 8.82 25.84 -4.53
N THR A 157 7.86 26.62 -5.03
CA THR A 157 7.56 27.97 -4.51
C THR A 157 7.12 27.95 -3.04
N LEU A 158 6.37 26.95 -2.62
CA LEU A 158 5.91 26.80 -1.22
C LEU A 158 7.01 26.32 -0.26
N GLY A 159 8.22 26.02 -0.75
CA GLY A 159 9.34 25.53 0.08
C GLY A 159 9.39 24.00 0.20
N GLY A 160 8.88 23.27 -0.80
CA GLY A 160 8.98 21.81 -0.87
C GLY A 160 8.04 21.12 0.11
N VAL A 161 8.52 20.80 1.30
CA VAL A 161 7.81 19.98 2.30
C VAL A 161 6.43 20.54 2.67
N LYS A 162 6.30 21.87 2.77
CA LYS A 162 5.04 22.57 3.10
C LYS A 162 3.93 22.39 2.07
N ALA A 163 4.28 21.94 0.86
CA ALA A 163 3.32 21.65 -0.18
C ALA A 163 2.61 20.31 0.04
N TRP A 164 3.20 19.36 0.77
CA TRP A 164 2.52 18.12 1.14
C TRP A 164 1.57 18.37 2.29
N GLN A 165 0.29 18.10 2.05
CA GLN A 165 -0.77 18.28 3.02
C GLN A 165 -1.75 17.13 2.91
N PHE A 166 -2.26 16.66 4.04
CA PHE A 166 -3.44 15.79 4.04
C PHE A 166 -4.67 16.62 3.70
N THR A 167 -5.42 16.17 2.70
CA THR A 167 -6.58 16.92 2.22
C THR A 167 -7.82 16.04 2.22
N SER A 168 -8.95 16.68 2.52
CA SER A 168 -10.27 16.09 2.34
C SER A 168 -10.93 16.79 1.16
N GLN A 169 -11.53 16.02 0.25
CA GLN A 169 -12.42 16.60 -0.75
C GLN A 169 -13.67 17.14 -0.06
N GLU A 170 -14.16 18.31 -0.47
CA GLU A 170 -15.41 18.87 0.03
C GLU A 170 -16.59 17.93 -0.28
N ASN A 171 -17.57 17.89 0.63
CA ASN A 171 -18.79 17.08 0.51
C ASN A 171 -18.58 15.55 0.41
N SER A 172 -17.37 15.05 0.71
CA SER A 172 -17.06 13.63 0.75
C SER A 172 -17.58 12.94 2.02
N TYR A 173 -17.48 11.61 2.07
CA TYR A 173 -17.72 10.87 3.32
C TYR A 173 -16.69 11.28 4.37
N ARG A 174 -15.42 11.36 3.95
CA ARG A 174 -14.29 11.80 4.76
C ARG A 174 -14.50 13.17 5.41
N SER A 175 -15.00 14.17 4.67
CA SER A 175 -15.17 15.54 5.20
C SER A 175 -16.17 15.67 6.34
N LYS A 176 -16.99 14.63 6.59
CA LYS A 176 -17.98 14.60 7.67
C LYS A 176 -17.43 14.00 8.97
N ILE A 177 -16.29 13.31 8.91
CA ILE A 177 -15.78 12.48 10.02
C ILE A 177 -14.27 12.63 10.26
N VAL A 178 -13.56 13.32 9.36
CA VAL A 178 -12.14 13.69 9.51
C VAL A 178 -12.02 15.20 9.33
N SER A 179 -11.29 15.86 10.22
CA SER A 179 -10.89 17.25 10.04
C SER A 179 -9.37 17.40 10.07
N VAL A 180 -8.87 18.37 9.32
CA VAL A 180 -7.45 18.77 9.32
C VAL A 180 -7.40 20.19 9.85
N THR A 181 -6.46 20.48 10.75
CA THR A 181 -6.26 21.84 11.26
C THR A 181 -5.81 22.79 10.14
N ASN A 182 -6.06 24.10 10.31
CA ASN A 182 -5.73 25.10 9.30
C ASN A 182 -4.24 25.15 8.93
N ASP A 183 -3.36 24.75 9.84
CA ASP A 183 -1.92 24.65 9.63
C ASP A 183 -1.49 23.34 8.95
N GLY A 184 -2.42 22.41 8.72
CA GLY A 184 -2.17 21.10 8.10
C GLY A 184 -1.43 20.10 9.01
N LYS A 185 -1.17 20.45 10.27
CA LYS A 185 -0.30 19.66 11.16
C LYS A 185 -1.03 18.57 11.94
N ASN A 186 -2.33 18.73 12.19
CA ASN A 186 -3.09 17.80 12.99
C ASN A 186 -4.31 17.29 12.22
N ILE A 187 -4.54 15.98 12.30
CA ILE A 187 -5.73 15.30 11.80
C ILE A 187 -6.54 14.83 13.00
N LYS A 188 -7.85 15.10 12.98
CA LYS A 188 -8.81 14.59 13.97
C LYS A 188 -9.78 13.64 13.30
N PHE A 189 -9.82 12.40 13.79
CA PHE A 189 -10.87 11.43 13.46
C PHE A 189 -11.97 11.57 14.50
N LEU A 190 -13.19 11.85 14.04
CA LEU A 190 -14.28 12.35 14.89
C LEU A 190 -15.35 11.30 15.18
N LYS A 191 -15.28 10.13 14.52
CA LYS A 191 -16.27 9.05 14.68
C LYS A 191 -15.59 7.69 14.75
N ASN A 192 -16.25 6.76 15.41
CA ASN A 192 -15.84 5.35 15.43
C ASN A 192 -16.31 4.63 14.15
N LEU A 193 -15.78 5.07 13.02
CA LEU A 193 -16.02 4.52 11.68
C LEU A 193 -14.70 4.50 10.92
N ASP A 194 -14.45 3.44 10.16
CA ASP A 194 -13.28 3.33 9.31
C ASP A 194 -13.22 4.51 8.33
N CYS A 195 -12.14 5.27 8.40
CA CYS A 195 -11.86 6.32 7.42
C CYS A 195 -10.37 6.46 7.18
N ASN A 196 -9.97 6.72 5.95
CA ASN A 196 -8.62 7.19 5.63
C ASN A 196 -8.62 8.65 5.22
N ILE A 197 -7.44 9.26 5.21
CA ILE A 197 -7.12 10.53 4.56
C ILE A 197 -5.77 10.40 3.85
N GLN A 198 -5.67 10.97 2.65
CA GLN A 198 -4.49 10.90 1.80
C GLN A 198 -3.89 12.29 1.61
N THR A 199 -2.60 12.36 1.30
CA THR A 199 -1.96 13.62 0.89
C THR A 199 -2.49 14.13 -0.45
N ASN A 200 -2.36 15.43 -0.70
CA ASN A 200 -2.64 16.05 -2.00
C ASN A 200 -1.74 15.53 -3.12
N TYR A 201 -0.46 15.26 -2.85
CA TYR A 201 0.51 14.76 -3.83
C TYR A 201 1.03 13.35 -3.48
N PRO A 202 1.43 12.56 -4.50
CA PRO A 202 2.07 11.28 -4.25
C PRO A 202 3.52 11.48 -3.78
N TYR A 203 4.20 10.38 -3.51
CA TYR A 203 5.65 10.28 -3.48
C TYR A 203 6.21 10.30 -4.88
N PHE A 204 7.01 11.33 -5.17
CA PHE A 204 7.69 11.52 -6.44
C PHE A 204 8.91 12.41 -6.24
N VAL A 205 9.89 12.30 -7.14
CA VAL A 205 11.06 13.19 -7.16
C VAL A 205 10.79 14.33 -8.14
N PRO A 206 10.74 15.61 -7.71
CA PRO A 206 10.45 16.75 -8.58
C PRO A 206 11.65 17.13 -9.46
N ILE A 207 11.79 16.48 -10.62
CA ILE A 207 12.82 16.80 -11.62
C ILE A 207 12.25 17.81 -12.63
N ILE A 208 13.02 18.86 -12.95
CA ILE A 208 12.73 19.79 -14.05
C ILE A 208 13.83 19.64 -15.09
N GLU A 209 13.48 19.67 -16.39
CA GLU A 209 14.45 19.67 -17.49
C GLU A 209 15.53 20.76 -17.29
N GLY A 210 16.80 20.37 -17.44
CA GLY A 210 17.98 21.23 -17.20
C GLY A 210 18.73 20.91 -15.90
N ASP A 211 18.18 20.07 -15.02
CA ASP A 211 18.90 19.55 -13.86
C ASP A 211 19.86 18.44 -14.31
N ASN A 212 21.15 18.77 -14.50
CA ASN A 212 22.20 17.85 -14.97
C ASN A 212 22.41 16.62 -14.05
N ASN A 213 21.76 16.59 -12.88
CA ASN A 213 21.84 15.52 -11.89
C ASN A 213 21.05 14.24 -12.25
N LEU A 214 20.24 14.25 -13.30
CA LEU A 214 19.41 13.09 -13.68
C LEU A 214 20.24 11.81 -13.91
N ASN A 215 21.40 11.93 -14.56
CA ASN A 215 22.25 10.77 -14.86
C ASN A 215 22.84 10.13 -13.59
N ASN A 216 22.82 10.82 -12.44
CA ASN A 216 23.34 10.35 -11.16
C ASN A 216 22.26 9.76 -10.24
N LEU A 217 20.96 9.84 -10.58
CA LEU A 217 19.88 9.37 -9.69
C LEU A 217 19.83 7.86 -9.49
N LYS A 218 20.51 7.08 -10.34
CA LYS A 218 20.56 5.62 -10.19
C LYS A 218 21.33 5.18 -8.94
N ASP A 219 22.33 5.95 -8.55
CA ASP A 219 23.21 5.66 -7.40
C ASP A 219 22.81 6.46 -6.15
N VAL A 220 21.83 7.36 -6.28
CA VAL A 220 21.27 8.12 -5.16
C VAL A 220 20.13 7.34 -4.52
N ARG A 221 20.19 7.19 -3.20
CA ARG A 221 19.08 6.64 -2.40
C ARG A 221 17.90 7.61 -2.44
N ILE A 222 16.78 7.14 -2.95
CA ILE A 222 15.50 7.88 -2.98
C ILE A 222 14.59 7.29 -1.91
N LEU A 223 14.52 7.99 -0.77
CA LEU A 223 13.72 7.60 0.38
C LEU A 223 12.64 8.64 0.61
N HIS A 224 11.39 8.24 0.40
CA HIS A 224 10.22 9.01 0.81
C HIS A 224 9.84 8.62 2.23
N TYR A 225 9.62 9.59 3.11
CA TYR A 225 9.36 9.30 4.52
C TYR A 225 8.48 10.37 5.17
N PHE A 226 7.65 9.96 6.11
CA PHE A 226 6.90 10.85 7.02
C PHE A 226 6.69 10.15 8.36
N GLU A 227 6.48 10.95 9.41
CA GLU A 227 6.13 10.48 10.75
C GLU A 227 4.76 11.00 11.17
N ILE A 228 4.09 10.22 12.01
CA ILE A 228 2.89 10.62 12.72
C ILE A 228 3.09 10.42 14.21
N THR A 229 2.51 11.27 15.04
CA THR A 229 2.50 11.13 16.49
C THR A 229 1.06 11.11 17.00
N ILE A 230 0.72 10.14 17.85
CA ILE A 230 -0.59 10.11 18.50
C ILE A 230 -0.63 11.19 19.58
N ILE A 231 -1.50 12.19 19.42
CA ILE A 231 -1.67 13.29 20.39
C ILE A 231 -2.81 12.99 21.35
N GLU A 232 -3.89 12.41 20.85
CA GLU A 232 -5.04 12.01 21.65
C GLU A 232 -5.56 10.67 21.15
N ASN A 233 -5.84 9.75 22.07
CA ASN A 233 -6.53 8.49 21.79
C ASN A 233 -7.46 8.17 22.96
N ASN A 234 -8.75 8.44 22.78
CA ASN A 234 -9.73 8.36 23.87
C ASN A 234 -10.17 6.92 24.18
N ASP A 235 -9.89 5.98 23.28
CA ASP A 235 -10.21 4.57 23.46
C ASP A 235 -9.10 3.68 22.88
N PRO A 236 -7.93 3.62 23.54
CA PRO A 236 -6.74 2.97 23.01
C PRO A 236 -6.86 1.44 22.86
N TYR A 237 -7.93 0.83 23.38
CA TYR A 237 -8.20 -0.59 23.22
C TYR A 237 -9.08 -0.90 22.00
N ASN A 238 -9.84 0.08 21.50
CA ASN A 238 -10.76 -0.12 20.39
C ASN A 238 -10.46 0.78 19.17
N ALA A 239 -9.69 1.85 19.36
CA ALA A 239 -9.29 2.74 18.28
C ALA A 239 -8.15 2.13 17.45
N ASP A 240 -8.48 1.63 16.27
CA ASP A 240 -7.48 1.13 15.32
C ASP A 240 -7.00 2.29 14.44
N ILE A 241 -5.73 2.63 14.57
CA ILE A 241 -5.06 3.66 13.78
C ILE A 241 -4.13 2.94 12.81
N ALA A 242 -4.12 3.37 11.57
CA ALA A 242 -3.30 2.78 10.53
C ALA A 242 -2.50 3.86 9.79
N ILE A 243 -1.23 3.58 9.55
CA ILE A 243 -0.35 4.39 8.70
C ILE A 243 0.12 3.56 7.53
N GLY A 244 0.19 4.15 6.35
CA GLY A 244 0.64 3.43 5.19
C GLY A 244 0.60 4.22 3.90
N LEU A 245 0.55 3.48 2.80
CA LEU A 245 0.58 4.01 1.44
C LEU A 245 -0.58 3.41 0.66
N THR A 246 -1.28 4.25 -0.11
CA THR A 246 -2.39 3.83 -0.97
C THR A 246 -2.22 4.48 -2.33
N THR A 247 -2.80 3.89 -3.38
CA THR A 247 -2.96 4.58 -4.67
C THR A 247 -4.12 5.56 -4.64
N LYS A 248 -4.31 6.33 -5.72
CA LYS A 248 -5.55 7.08 -5.94
C LYS A 248 -6.25 6.64 -7.22
N PRO A 249 -7.60 6.55 -7.22
CA PRO A 249 -8.48 6.68 -6.06
C PRO A 249 -8.40 5.47 -5.11
N TYR A 250 -8.75 5.66 -3.83
CA TYR A 250 -8.82 4.62 -2.80
C TYR A 250 -10.13 4.78 -2.00
N PRO A 251 -10.85 3.69 -1.63
CA PRO A 251 -12.14 3.80 -0.96
C PRO A 251 -11.99 4.48 0.40
N GLU A 252 -12.69 5.59 0.63
CA GLU A 252 -12.52 6.46 1.81
C GLU A 252 -12.86 5.76 3.14
N PHE A 253 -13.68 4.71 3.07
CA PHE A 253 -14.20 3.92 4.20
C PHE A 253 -13.35 2.68 4.51
N ARG A 254 -12.10 2.63 4.05
CA ARG A 254 -11.15 1.55 4.32
C ARG A 254 -9.86 2.10 4.89
N LEU A 255 -9.25 1.39 5.84
CA LEU A 255 -7.91 1.71 6.33
C LEU A 255 -6.84 1.31 5.30
N PRO A 256 -5.67 1.97 5.24
CA PRO A 256 -4.58 1.58 4.35
C PRO A 256 -4.15 0.13 4.60
N GLY A 257 -3.93 -0.64 3.54
CA GLY A 257 -3.57 -2.07 3.59
C GLY A 257 -4.76 -3.02 3.48
N LEU A 258 -5.98 -2.57 3.80
CA LEU A 258 -7.18 -3.42 3.79
C LEU A 258 -7.84 -3.55 2.42
N ASN A 259 -7.43 -2.79 1.40
CA ASN A 259 -7.99 -2.89 0.06
C ASN A 259 -6.88 -2.89 -1.00
N LEU A 260 -7.18 -3.39 -2.21
CA LEU A 260 -6.20 -3.49 -3.29
C LEU A 260 -5.42 -2.18 -3.51
N TYR A 261 -4.15 -2.34 -3.90
CA TYR A 261 -3.19 -1.29 -4.16
C TYR A 261 -2.93 -0.41 -2.92
N SER A 262 -2.74 -1.07 -1.78
CA SER A 262 -2.36 -0.41 -0.55
C SER A 262 -1.54 -1.29 0.40
N VAL A 263 -0.81 -0.61 1.28
CA VAL A 263 -0.06 -1.20 2.38
C VAL A 263 -0.31 -0.39 3.63
N GLY A 264 -0.37 -1.05 4.79
CA GLY A 264 -0.57 -0.38 6.07
C GLY A 264 -0.01 -1.14 7.25
N TYR A 265 0.28 -0.40 8.31
CA TYR A 265 0.65 -0.90 9.63
C TYR A 265 -0.40 -0.42 10.63
N HIS A 266 -0.98 -1.34 11.40
CA HIS A 266 -2.12 -1.07 12.28
C HIS A 266 -1.73 -1.07 13.77
N SER A 267 -2.35 -0.19 14.55
CA SER A 267 -1.95 0.13 15.91
C SER A 267 -2.35 -0.92 16.93
N VAL A 268 -3.55 -1.49 16.82
CA VAL A 268 -4.10 -2.38 17.86
C VAL A 268 -3.34 -3.70 17.95
N ASN A 269 -2.95 -4.26 16.80
CA ASN A 269 -2.37 -5.60 16.73
C ASN A 269 -0.91 -5.62 16.26
N GLY A 270 -0.35 -4.48 15.85
CA GLY A 270 1.03 -4.42 15.34
C GLY A 270 1.24 -5.22 14.04
N LYS A 271 0.17 -5.49 13.28
CA LYS A 271 0.24 -6.24 12.03
C LYS A 271 0.39 -5.31 10.84
N LYS A 272 1.05 -5.83 9.81
CA LYS A 272 1.10 -5.22 8.48
C LYS A 272 0.06 -5.85 7.56
N TYR A 273 -0.51 -5.04 6.69
CA TYR A 273 -1.57 -5.40 5.76
C TYR A 273 -1.18 -4.97 4.34
N ASN A 274 -1.49 -5.80 3.36
CA ASN A 274 -1.30 -5.48 1.95
C ASN A 274 -2.43 -6.11 1.14
N ASP A 275 -3.28 -5.26 0.55
CA ASP A 275 -4.35 -5.64 -0.36
C ASP A 275 -5.40 -6.62 0.22
N ASN A 276 -5.44 -6.82 1.54
CA ASN A 276 -6.32 -7.81 2.15
C ASN A 276 -6.59 -7.55 3.65
N ASP A 277 -7.64 -8.19 4.19
CA ASP A 277 -8.07 -8.08 5.59
C ASP A 277 -7.30 -8.99 6.57
N ILE A 278 -6.36 -9.80 6.08
CA ILE A 278 -5.59 -10.78 6.86
C ILE A 278 -4.20 -10.18 7.16
N GLY A 279 -4.08 -9.61 8.35
CA GLY A 279 -2.82 -9.03 8.81
C GLY A 279 -1.73 -10.09 9.05
N ILE A 280 -0.49 -9.71 8.74
CA ILE A 280 0.72 -10.49 8.99
C ILE A 280 1.47 -9.86 10.17
N ASP A 281 1.99 -10.68 11.07
CA ASP A 281 2.78 -10.20 12.20
C ASP A 281 4.01 -9.41 11.72
N TYR A 282 4.29 -8.29 12.38
CA TYR A 282 5.33 -7.38 11.93
C TYR A 282 6.02 -6.62 13.06
N GLY A 283 5.25 -5.90 13.87
CA GLY A 283 5.78 -5.06 14.93
C GLY A 283 4.92 -5.11 16.19
N PRO A 284 5.31 -4.38 17.25
CA PRO A 284 4.49 -4.23 18.44
C PRO A 284 3.23 -3.40 18.15
N ASN A 285 2.20 -3.53 18.98
CA ASN A 285 1.12 -2.55 18.99
C ASN A 285 1.65 -1.13 19.34
N TRP A 286 0.87 -0.10 19.04
CA TRP A 286 1.29 1.30 19.21
C TRP A 286 0.12 2.24 19.47
N THR A 287 -0.80 1.87 20.35
CA THR A 287 -2.01 2.65 20.63
C THR A 287 -1.79 3.80 21.62
N GLU A 288 -0.64 3.84 22.30
CA GLU A 288 -0.38 4.82 23.36
C GLU A 288 -0.16 6.24 22.81
N VAL A 289 -0.68 7.24 23.54
CA VAL A 289 -0.42 8.66 23.27
C VAL A 289 1.08 8.96 23.42
N GLY A 290 1.62 9.78 22.52
CA GLY A 290 3.03 10.15 22.45
C GLY A 290 3.89 9.18 21.64
N ILE A 291 3.34 8.06 21.16
CA ILE A 291 4.06 7.18 20.23
C ILE A 291 4.12 7.84 18.86
N THR A 292 5.33 7.84 18.28
CA THR A 292 5.59 8.28 16.91
C THR A 292 5.84 7.08 16.02
N ILE A 293 5.09 6.99 14.92
CA ILE A 293 5.28 5.96 13.88
C ILE A 293 5.72 6.62 12.58
N GLY A 294 6.79 6.11 11.99
CA GLY A 294 7.22 6.51 10.65
C GLY A 294 6.78 5.53 9.58
N CYS A 295 6.59 6.02 8.37
CA CYS A 295 6.36 5.21 7.18
C CYS A 295 7.36 5.63 6.09
N GLY A 296 8.17 4.67 5.65
CA GLY A 296 9.21 4.87 4.64
C GLY A 296 8.98 4.06 3.38
N TYR A 297 9.32 4.67 2.25
CA TYR A 297 9.32 4.05 0.92
C TYR A 297 10.65 4.32 0.22
N ASP A 298 11.46 3.26 0.08
CA ASP A 298 12.64 3.26 -0.78
C ASP A 298 12.18 2.89 -2.20
N SER A 299 12.13 3.89 -3.07
CA SER A 299 11.59 3.75 -4.42
C SER A 299 12.56 3.08 -5.39
N ASN A 300 13.86 3.02 -5.06
CA ASN A 300 14.84 2.27 -5.86
C ASN A 300 14.52 0.78 -5.80
N ASN A 301 14.28 0.25 -4.60
CA ASN A 301 14.06 -1.18 -4.35
C ASN A 301 12.58 -1.57 -4.22
N GLY A 302 11.67 -0.60 -4.10
CA GLY A 302 10.26 -0.87 -3.82
C GLY A 302 10.04 -1.43 -2.42
N ASN A 303 10.86 -1.01 -1.45
CA ASN A 303 10.74 -1.44 -0.06
C ASN A 303 9.87 -0.46 0.71
N VAL A 304 8.89 -0.98 1.45
CA VAL A 304 8.09 -0.23 2.41
C VAL A 304 8.42 -0.72 3.81
N PHE A 305 8.63 0.20 4.72
CA PHE A 305 8.96 -0.09 6.10
C PHE A 305 8.32 0.91 7.06
N PHE A 306 8.26 0.55 8.33
CA PHE A 306 7.79 1.42 9.38
C PHE A 306 8.81 1.55 10.50
N THR A 307 8.67 2.61 11.28
CA THR A 307 9.49 2.86 12.47
C THR A 307 8.59 3.09 13.68
N LYS A 308 9.05 2.74 14.88
CA LYS A 308 8.37 3.09 16.14
C LYS A 308 9.35 3.85 17.02
N ASN A 309 9.00 5.08 17.40
CA ASN A 309 9.84 5.99 18.18
C ASN A 309 11.28 6.08 17.64
N GLY A 310 11.40 6.20 16.31
CA GLY A 310 12.68 6.27 15.61
C GLY A 310 13.42 4.94 15.44
N GLN A 311 12.89 3.82 15.94
CA GLN A 311 13.48 2.49 15.70
C GLN A 311 12.92 1.85 14.43
N PHE A 312 13.81 1.39 13.55
CA PHE A 312 13.45 0.65 12.34
C PHE A 312 12.92 -0.75 12.68
N LEU A 313 11.73 -1.10 12.18
CA LEU A 313 11.06 -2.38 12.47
C LEU A 313 11.35 -3.47 11.41
N GLY A 314 12.24 -3.20 10.45
CA GLY A 314 12.48 -4.07 9.31
C GLY A 314 11.59 -3.74 8.11
N ASN A 315 11.93 -4.27 6.94
CA ASN A 315 11.10 -4.10 5.75
C ASN A 315 9.75 -4.82 5.94
N ALA A 316 8.67 -4.07 5.90
CA ALA A 316 7.32 -4.62 5.93
C ALA A 316 7.00 -5.30 4.60
N PHE A 317 7.33 -4.65 3.50
CA PHE A 317 7.10 -5.15 2.15
C PHE A 317 8.28 -4.85 1.25
N THR A 318 8.46 -5.68 0.22
CA THR A 318 9.56 -5.57 -0.74
C THR A 318 9.04 -5.76 -2.15
N ASN A 319 9.68 -5.13 -3.14
CA ASN A 319 9.29 -5.21 -4.56
C ASN A 319 7.87 -4.68 -4.85
N LEU A 320 7.37 -3.72 -4.06
CA LEU A 320 6.11 -3.04 -4.32
C LEU A 320 6.38 -1.69 -4.99
N LYS A 321 5.76 -1.46 -6.15
CA LYS A 321 5.92 -0.23 -6.93
C LYS A 321 4.56 0.27 -7.40
N HIS A 322 4.15 1.39 -6.83
CA HIS A 322 2.98 2.16 -7.22
C HIS A 322 3.30 3.66 -7.10
N ILE A 323 2.43 4.51 -7.66
CA ILE A 323 2.39 5.92 -7.30
C ILE A 323 1.68 6.02 -5.96
N TRP A 324 2.49 6.05 -4.91
CA TRP A 324 2.04 6.00 -3.53
C TRP A 324 1.65 7.38 -3.00
N PHE A 325 0.50 7.44 -2.35
CA PHE A 325 0.11 8.57 -1.52
C PHE A 325 0.25 8.18 -0.05
N PRO A 326 1.02 8.95 0.76
CA PRO A 326 0.94 8.88 2.21
C PRO A 326 -0.51 8.88 2.68
N THR A 327 -0.83 7.92 3.53
CA THR A 327 -2.19 7.69 3.99
C THR A 327 -2.19 7.39 5.48
N ILE A 328 -3.11 8.03 6.18
CA ILE A 328 -3.43 7.74 7.58
C ILE A 328 -4.90 7.33 7.60
N GLY A 329 -5.24 6.31 8.36
CA GLY A 329 -6.63 5.99 8.65
C GLY A 329 -6.84 5.71 10.13
N ALA A 330 -8.09 5.84 10.57
CA ALA A 330 -8.48 5.39 11.88
C ALA A 330 -9.92 4.87 11.88
N LYS A 331 -10.17 3.94 12.79
CA LYS A 331 -11.48 3.53 13.26
C LYS A 331 -11.53 3.86 14.74
N GLY A 332 -12.05 5.03 15.08
CA GLY A 332 -12.04 5.53 16.45
C GLY A 332 -11.74 7.02 16.52
N LEU A 333 -11.96 7.60 17.70
CA LEU A 333 -11.69 9.01 17.92
C LEU A 333 -10.24 9.19 18.34
N CYS A 334 -9.46 9.89 17.51
CA CYS A 334 -8.07 10.19 17.81
C CYS A 334 -7.62 11.50 17.13
N THR A 335 -6.60 12.12 17.71
CA THR A 335 -5.89 13.26 17.14
C THR A 335 -4.45 12.83 16.83
N ILE A 336 -4.02 13.08 15.60
CA ILE A 336 -2.71 12.67 15.08
C ILE A 336 -1.97 13.91 14.57
N GLU A 337 -0.76 14.13 15.07
CA GLU A 337 0.17 15.13 14.53
C GLU A 337 0.99 14.52 13.38
N ILE A 338 1.27 15.33 12.37
CA ILE A 338 2.00 14.94 11.17
C ILE A 338 3.36 15.65 11.15
N ASN A 339 4.40 14.91 10.78
CA ASN A 339 5.69 15.47 10.41
C ASN A 339 6.11 14.97 9.02
N PHE A 340 6.24 15.88 8.06
CA PHE A 340 6.78 15.60 6.72
C PHE A 340 8.27 15.92 6.58
N GLY A 341 8.93 16.32 7.66
CA GLY A 341 10.34 16.73 7.68
C GLY A 341 10.54 18.23 7.93
N ASP A 342 9.48 18.98 8.25
CA ASP A 342 9.57 20.35 8.77
C ASP A 342 10.26 20.38 10.13
N ASN A 343 10.08 19.32 10.92
CA ASN A 343 10.82 19.05 12.15
C ASN A 343 11.71 17.83 11.94
N GLU A 344 12.81 17.74 12.70
CA GLU A 344 13.70 16.60 12.63
C GLU A 344 12.96 15.29 12.94
N PHE A 345 13.11 14.29 12.08
CA PHE A 345 12.55 12.95 12.32
C PHE A 345 13.23 12.26 13.50
N LEU A 346 12.44 11.49 14.25
CA LEU A 346 12.97 10.61 15.28
C LEU A 346 13.83 9.50 14.66
N TYR A 347 13.44 8.99 13.48
CA TYR A 347 14.28 8.05 12.75
C TYR A 347 15.48 8.75 12.10
N LYS A 348 16.66 8.48 12.64
CA LYS A 348 17.90 9.17 12.25
C LYS A 348 18.25 9.01 10.77
N ASP A 349 18.04 7.83 10.20
CA ASP A 349 18.43 7.55 8.81
C ASP A 349 17.48 8.17 7.76
N ALA A 350 16.38 8.78 8.21
CA ALA A 350 15.48 9.57 7.38
C ALA A 350 15.71 11.09 7.53
N ARG A 351 16.59 11.55 8.43
CA ARG A 351 16.85 12.98 8.60
C ARG A 351 17.38 13.61 7.31
N GLY A 352 16.81 14.75 6.94
CA GLY A 352 17.07 15.44 5.68
C GLY A 352 16.26 14.91 4.49
N TYR A 353 15.62 13.73 4.59
CA TYR A 353 14.60 13.29 3.63
C TYR A 353 13.24 13.92 3.94
N ASN A 354 12.31 13.76 3.03
CA ASN A 354 10.91 14.20 3.12
C ASN A 354 10.09 13.45 2.02
N PRO A 355 8.78 13.70 1.85
CA PRO A 355 7.98 13.06 0.81
C PRO A 355 8.49 13.18 -0.63
N SER A 356 9.37 14.13 -0.96
CA SER A 356 9.97 14.26 -2.30
C SER A 356 11.08 13.24 -2.60
N GLY A 357 11.56 12.51 -1.59
CA GLY A 357 12.48 11.39 -1.79
C GLY A 357 13.97 11.73 -1.80
N LEU A 358 14.35 12.99 -2.04
CA LEU A 358 15.75 13.42 -2.03
C LEU A 358 16.16 13.97 -0.65
N ASN A 359 17.41 13.71 -0.27
CA ASN A 359 17.96 14.25 0.96
C ASN A 359 18.42 15.69 0.72
N ALA A 360 17.92 16.64 1.50
CA ALA A 360 18.33 18.05 1.43
C ALA A 360 19.83 18.25 1.76
N ASN A 361 20.43 17.32 2.51
CA ASN A 361 21.81 17.41 2.97
C ASN A 361 22.81 16.66 2.07
N SER A 362 22.37 15.94 1.03
CA SER A 362 23.28 15.17 0.16
C SER A 362 24.01 16.00 -0.91
N ASN A 363 23.88 17.33 -0.87
CA ASN A 363 24.58 18.28 -1.75
C ASN A 363 25.77 18.97 -1.05
N GLN A 364 26.26 18.45 0.08
CA GLN A 364 27.46 18.93 0.78
C GLN A 364 28.64 17.99 0.62
#